data_AF-A0A2R6DCD1-F1
#
_entry.id   AF-A0A2R6DCD1-F1
#
_cell.length_a   1.000
_cell.length_b   1.000
_cell.length_c   1.000
_cell.angle_alpha   90.00
_cell.angle_beta   90.00
_cell.angle_gamma   90.00
#
_symmetry.space_group_name_H-M   'P 1'
#
loop_
_entity.id
_entity.type
_entity.pdbx_description
1 polymer ?
#
loop_
_entity_poly.entity_id
_entity_poly.type
_entity_poly.pdbx_seq_one_letter_code
_entity_poly.pdbx_strand_id
1 'polypeptide(L)' 'MKQAIVARADLGMGEGKLAAQVAHASLQAYEEAAGGAQREWKGQGQKKIVLQADGEATLFELADKAERD' A
#
# COMPACT_ATOMS: atom_id res chain seq x y z
N MET A 1 -1.66 -14.16 -1.82
CA MET A 1 -0.96 -12.86 -1.84
C MET A 1 -1.94 -11.69 -1.78
N LYS A 2 -1.52 -10.55 -1.22
CA LYS A 2 -2.31 -9.31 -1.12
C LYS A 2 -1.40 -8.09 -1.17
N GLN A 3 -1.94 -6.94 -1.56
CA GLN A 3 -1.29 -5.65 -1.37
C GLN A 3 -1.98 -4.93 -0.20
N ALA A 4 -1.21 -4.57 0.83
CA ALA A 4 -1.68 -3.69 1.90
C ALA A 4 -1.20 -2.27 1.59
N ILE A 5 -2.12 -1.31 1.60
CA ILE A 5 -1.85 0.10 1.30
C ILE A 5 -2.26 0.91 2.53
N VAL A 6 -1.32 1.60 3.15
CA VAL A 6 -1.57 2.35 4.38
C VAL A 6 -1.53 3.84 4.04
N ALA A 7 -2.62 4.55 4.35
CA ALA A 7 -2.71 5.99 4.13
C ALA A 7 -2.78 6.73 5.47
N ARG A 8 -2.09 7.87 5.55
CA ARG A 8 -2.15 8.77 6.71
C ARG A 8 -3.52 9.43 6.83
N ALA A 9 -4.24 9.14 7.90
CA ALA A 9 -5.54 9.74 8.19
C ALA A 9 -5.41 11.13 8.83
N ASP A 10 -4.30 11.39 9.51
CA ASP A 10 -4.00 12.65 10.21
C ASP A 10 -3.83 13.86 9.27
N LEU A 11 -3.58 13.62 7.98
CA LEU A 11 -3.42 14.68 6.98
C LEU A 11 -4.75 15.29 6.50
N GLY A 12 -5.91 14.78 6.93
CA GLY A 12 -7.21 15.34 6.57
C GLY A 12 -7.49 15.36 5.07
N MET A 13 -6.95 14.40 4.31
CA MET A 13 -7.11 14.34 2.86
C MET A 13 -8.57 14.09 2.47
N GLY A 14 -9.09 14.87 1.52
CA GLY A 14 -10.37 14.58 0.88
C GLY A 14 -10.34 13.28 0.08
N GLU A 15 -11.51 12.67 -0.15
CA GLU A 15 -11.66 11.33 -0.77
C GLU A 15 -10.93 11.19 -2.10
N GLY A 16 -11.04 12.19 -2.99
CA GLY A 16 -10.36 12.15 -4.30
C GLY A 16 -8.84 12.18 -4.18
N LYS A 17 -8.30 12.94 -3.23
CA LYS A 17 -6.85 12.98 -2.98
C LYS A 17 -6.36 11.67 -2.37
N LEU A 18 -7.11 11.13 -1.41
CA LEU A 18 -6.83 9.83 -0.81
C LEU A 18 -6.82 8.72 -1.87
N ALA A 19 -7.84 8.67 -2.72
CA ALA A 19 -7.93 7.70 -3.81
C ALA A 19 -6.74 7.79 -4.77
N ALA A 20 -6.31 9.00 -5.13
CA ALA A 20 -5.13 9.20 -5.96
C ALA A 20 -3.85 8.69 -5.29
N GLN A 21 -3.64 8.97 -4.00
CA GLN A 21 -2.48 8.46 -3.26
C GLN A 21 -2.49 6.93 -3.16
N VAL A 22 -3.64 6.32 -2.88
CA VAL A 22 -3.79 4.86 -2.86
C VAL A 22 -3.48 4.25 -4.23
N ALA A 23 -3.92 4.88 -5.32
CA ALA A 23 -3.62 4.42 -6.67
C ALA A 23 -2.12 4.52 -7.00
N HIS A 24 -1.46 5.63 -6.63
CA HIS A 24 -0.01 5.80 -6.80
C HIS A 24 0.77 4.72 -6.02
N ALA A 25 0.44 4.52 -4.74
CA ALA A 25 1.08 3.51 -3.92
C ALA A 25 0.86 2.08 -4.46
N SER A 26 -0.35 1.80 -4.98
CA SER A 26 -0.65 0.51 -5.58
C SER A 26 0.23 0.21 -6.80
N LEU A 27 0.45 1.21 -7.66
CA LEU A 27 1.26 1.08 -8.86
C LEU A 27 2.75 0.94 -8.52
N GLN A 28 3.30 1.80 -7.65
CA GLN A 28 4.70 1.73 -7.26
C GLN A 28 5.07 0.38 -6.63
N ALA A 29 4.28 -0.07 -5.64
CA ALA A 29 4.53 -1.36 -5.00
C ALA A 29 4.35 -2.56 -5.96
N TYR A 30 3.54 -2.42 -7.02
CA TYR A 30 3.47 -3.44 -8.06
C TYR A 30 4.71 -3.44 -8.94
N GLU A 31 5.21 -2.26 -9.36
CA GLU A 31 6.41 -2.11 -10.19
C GLU A 31 7.68 -2.59 -9.49
N GLU A 32 7.77 -2.41 -8.17
CA GLU A 32 8.91 -2.84 -7.35
C GLU A 32 8.87 -4.34 -6.98
N ALA A 33 7.70 -4.98 -7.02
CA ALA A 33 7.56 -6.38 -6.67
C ALA A 33 8.23 -7.30 -7.70
N ALA A 34 8.82 -8.40 -7.23
CA ALA A 34 9.40 -9.42 -8.10
C ALA A 34 8.37 -9.98 -9.11
N GLY A 35 8.80 -10.29 -10.33
CA GLY A 35 7.90 -10.74 -11.40
C GLY A 35 7.10 -12.01 -11.08
N GLY A 36 7.62 -12.90 -10.23
CA GLY A 36 6.87 -14.04 -9.69
C GLY A 36 5.71 -13.59 -8.80
N ALA A 37 5.99 -12.63 -7.91
CA ALA A 37 5.00 -12.08 -7.00
C ALA A 37 3.87 -11.35 -7.76
N GLN A 38 4.24 -10.54 -8.76
CA GLN A 38 3.29 -9.87 -9.65
C GLN A 38 2.33 -10.85 -10.34
N ARG A 39 2.82 -11.98 -10.85
CA ARG A 39 2.01 -12.98 -11.55
C ARG A 39 1.05 -13.69 -10.59
N GLU A 40 1.54 -14.15 -9.45
CA GLU A 40 0.70 -14.83 -8.46
C GLU A 40 -0.38 -13.88 -7.91
N TRP A 41 -0.03 -12.63 -7.56
CA TRP A 41 -1.02 -11.65 -7.09
C TRP A 41 -2.11 -11.36 -8.13
N LYS A 42 -1.74 -11.17 -9.39
CA LYS A 42 -2.70 -10.99 -10.49
C LYS A 42 -3.57 -12.22 -10.70
N GLY A 43 -2.98 -13.41 -10.66
CA GLY A 43 -3.71 -14.69 -10.78
C GLY A 43 -4.72 -14.92 -9.65
N GLN A 44 -4.51 -14.30 -8.49
CA GLN A 44 -5.42 -14.34 -7.33
C GLN A 44 -6.41 -13.16 -7.28
N GLY A 45 -6.61 -12.44 -8.39
CA GLY A 45 -7.56 -11.34 -8.46
C GLY A 45 -7.09 -10.05 -7.81
N GLN A 46 -5.76 -9.83 -7.73
CA GLN A 46 -5.13 -8.54 -7.44
C GLN A 46 -5.67 -7.83 -6.18
N LYS A 47 -5.84 -8.61 -5.09
CA LYS A 47 -6.42 -8.18 -3.81
C LYS A 47 -5.68 -7.00 -3.21
N LYS A 48 -6.42 -5.95 -2.86
CA LYS A 48 -5.93 -4.74 -2.18
C LYS A 48 -6.68 -4.56 -0.85
N ILE A 49 -5.97 -4.12 0.18
CA ILE A 49 -6.55 -3.76 1.48
C ILE A 49 -6.02 -2.37 1.82
N VAL A 50 -6.91 -1.38 1.89
CA VAL A 50 -6.56 -0.01 2.26
C VAL A 50 -6.78 0.16 3.76
N LEU A 51 -5.76 0.63 4.45
CA LEU A 51 -5.70 0.82 5.90
C LEU A 51 -5.35 2.28 6.22
N GLN A 52 -5.60 2.68 7.46
CA GLN A 52 -5.27 4.00 7.96
C GLN A 52 -4.12 3.92 8.97
N ALA A 53 -3.25 4.93 8.95
CA ALA A 53 -2.28 5.20 9.99
C ALA A 53 -2.59 6.58 10.61
N ASP A 54 -2.46 6.65 11.94
CA ASP A 54 -2.76 7.87 12.72
C ASP A 54 -1.61 8.89 12.71
N GLY A 55 -0.58 8.66 11.89
CA GLY A 55 0.57 9.55 11.79
C GLY A 55 1.71 8.98 10.98
N GLU A 56 2.73 9.81 10.79
CA GLU A 56 3.94 9.49 10.05
C GLU A 56 4.77 8.37 10.69
N ALA A 57 4.95 8.44 12.02
CA ALA A 57 5.73 7.45 12.76
C ALA A 57 5.20 6.03 12.55
N THR A 58 3.89 5.84 12.68
CA THR A 58 3.24 4.54 12.44
C THR A 58 3.45 4.06 11.00
N LEU A 59 3.43 4.95 10.02
CA LEU A 59 3.68 4.60 8.61
C LEU A 59 5.10 4.07 8.41
N PHE A 60 6.11 4.77 8.96
CA PHE A 60 7.51 4.34 8.88
C PHE A 60 7.76 3.04 9.65
N GLU A 61 7.18 2.87 10.84
CA GLU A 61 7.28 1.61 11.58
C GLU A 61 6.72 0.41 10.80
N LEU A 62 5.63 0.61 10.05
CA LEU A 62 5.05 -0.43 9.21
C LEU A 62 5.94 -0.73 7.99
N ALA A 63 6.55 0.29 7.38
CA ALA A 63 7.50 0.11 6.29
C ALA A 63 8.75 -0.66 6.75
N ASP A 64 9.35 -0.26 7.87
CA ASP A 64 10.51 -0.93 8.47
C ASP A 64 10.24 -2.40 8.80
N LYS A 65 9.03 -2.73 9.27
CA LYS A 65 8.63 -4.12 9.53
C LYS A 65 8.52 -4.90 8.22
N ALA A 66 7.90 -4.31 7.20
CA ALA A 66 7.71 -4.95 5.90
C ALA A 66 9.02 -5.21 5.14
N GLU A 67 10.06 -4.38 5.34
CA GLU A 67 11.38 -4.60 4.74
C GLU A 67 12.19 -5.72 5.40
N ARG A 68 11.91 -6.02 6.67
CA ARG A 68 12.65 -7.02 7.46
C ARG A 68 12.08 -8.43 7.32
N ASP A 69 10.80 -8.53 6.98
CA ASP A 69 10.07 -9.79 6.78
C ASP A 69 10.25 -10.34 5.35
#